data_AF-A0A8S3YY92-F1
#
_entry.id   AF-A0A8S3YY92-F1
#
_cell.length_a   1.000
_cell.length_b   1.000
_cell.length_c   1.000
_cell.angle_alpha   90.00
_cell.angle_beta   90.00
_cell.angle_gamma   90.00
#
_symmetry.space_group_name_H-M   'P 1'
#
loop_
_entity.id
_entity.type
_entity.pdbx_description
1 polymer ?
#
loop_
_entity_poly.entity_id
_entity_poly.type
_entity_poly.pdbx_seq_one_letter_code
_entity_poly.pdbx_strand_id
1 'polypeptide(L)'
;VNSFVGAFHDAVILYAIALNESLAANVSISNGSEITRRMWNRTFTGITGTVSIDDNGDRNADYSLLDMDPKTSIFKVVANYFGNIKKYQPVDNVSIHWAGGRNEAPPDTPECGFDGSKCPPEEPFPLYVIVIIVLGAVIIAVLIIAFFVYRHIRLEAELAEMNWRVRWEDILFGSPGKNKKLERQGSRLSLNRKGSYNSSCSGDTIAAHLNDGNRQLYTKTGYYKGAIVAIKPVDRGCATIHKPLLLEIKR
;
A
#
# COMPACT_ATOMS: atom_id res chain seq x y z
N VAL A 1 0.89 -21.30 -64.32
CA VAL A 1 -0.34 -20.62 -64.78
C VAL A 1 -0.55 -19.41 -63.90
N ASN A 2 -0.89 -18.24 -64.46
CA ASN A 2 -1.15 -17.04 -63.66
C ASN A 2 -2.40 -17.26 -62.78
N SER A 3 -2.29 -17.00 -61.48
CA SER A 3 -3.40 -17.17 -60.52
C SER A 3 -4.66 -16.42 -60.93
N PHE A 4 -4.52 -15.21 -61.48
CA PHE A 4 -5.66 -14.41 -61.96
C PHE A 4 -6.38 -15.06 -63.13
N VAL A 5 -5.63 -15.61 -64.09
CA VAL A 5 -6.21 -16.27 -65.27
C VAL A 5 -6.98 -17.53 -64.86
N GLY A 6 -6.42 -18.32 -63.94
CA GLY A 6 -7.11 -19.49 -63.38
C GLY A 6 -8.37 -19.10 -62.61
N ALA A 7 -8.31 -18.02 -61.81
CA ALA A 7 -9.46 -17.55 -61.05
C ALA A 7 -10.62 -17.07 -61.95
N PHE A 8 -10.33 -16.33 -63.02
CA PHE A 8 -11.37 -15.92 -63.98
C PHE A 8 -11.98 -17.10 -64.73
N HIS A 9 -11.16 -18.07 -65.12
CA HIS A 9 -11.65 -19.31 -65.73
C HIS A 9 -12.64 -20.03 -64.78
N ASP A 10 -12.27 -20.17 -63.51
CA ASP A 10 -13.11 -20.85 -62.53
C ASP A 10 -14.36 -20.04 -62.17
N ALA A 11 -14.30 -18.70 -62.23
CA ALA A 11 -15.48 -17.83 -62.09
C ALA A 11 -16.51 -18.07 -63.19
N VAL A 12 -16.08 -18.29 -64.44
CA VAL A 12 -16.98 -18.62 -65.56
C VAL A 12 -17.63 -20.00 -65.34
N ILE A 13 -16.87 -20.98 -64.84
CA ILE A 13 -17.41 -22.30 -64.49
C ILE A 13 -18.47 -22.17 -63.39
N LEU A 14 -18.17 -21.45 -62.31
CA LEU A 14 -19.11 -21.21 -61.22
C LEU A 14 -20.40 -20.55 -61.71
N TYR A 15 -20.27 -19.52 -62.54
CA TYR A 15 -21.42 -18.86 -63.16
C TYR A 15 -22.24 -19.83 -64.03
N ALA A 16 -21.59 -20.64 -64.87
CA ALA A 16 -22.28 -21.61 -65.72
C ALA A 16 -23.06 -22.65 -64.92
N ILE A 17 -22.49 -23.13 -63.80
CA ILE A 17 -23.16 -24.05 -62.88
C ILE A 17 -24.40 -23.38 -62.27
N ALA A 18 -24.25 -22.19 -61.69
CA ALA A 18 -25.36 -21.46 -61.07
C ALA A 18 -26.45 -21.06 -62.07
N LEU A 19 -26.07 -20.68 -63.30
CA LEU A 19 -27.00 -20.36 -64.38
C LEU A 19 -27.80 -21.60 -64.80
N ASN A 20 -27.16 -22.75 -64.96
CA ASN A 20 -27.83 -23.99 -65.32
C ASN A 20 -28.88 -24.40 -64.27
N GLU A 21 -28.52 -24.31 -62.98
CA GLU A 21 -29.46 -24.57 -61.87
C GLU A 21 -30.61 -23.55 -61.82
N SER A 22 -30.34 -22.29 -62.19
CA SER A 22 -31.35 -21.24 -62.27
C SER A 22 -32.35 -21.50 -63.40
N LEU A 23 -31.86 -21.88 -64.58
CA LEU A 23 -32.70 -22.26 -65.72
C LEU A 23 -33.58 -23.48 -65.42
N ALA A 24 -33.01 -24.50 -64.75
CA ALA A 24 -33.77 -25.68 -64.31
C ALA A 24 -34.90 -25.33 -63.31
N ALA A 25 -34.73 -24.25 -62.55
CA ALA A 25 -35.72 -23.73 -61.61
C ALA A 25 -36.67 -22.67 -62.23
N ASN A 26 -36.67 -22.50 -63.56
CA ASN A 26 -37.43 -21.45 -64.27
C ASN A 26 -37.15 -20.02 -63.78
N VAL A 27 -35.95 -19.77 -63.25
CA VAL A 27 -35.50 -18.42 -62.88
C VAL A 27 -35.05 -17.69 -64.14
N SER A 28 -35.50 -16.44 -64.31
CA SER A 28 -35.05 -15.59 -65.42
C SER A 28 -33.55 -15.32 -65.36
N ILE A 29 -32.87 -15.40 -66.51
CA ILE A 29 -31.44 -15.08 -66.65
C ILE A 29 -31.11 -13.63 -66.26
N SER A 30 -32.11 -12.74 -66.25
CA SER A 30 -31.96 -11.34 -65.83
C SER A 30 -31.97 -11.16 -64.31
N ASN A 31 -32.34 -12.19 -63.53
CA ASN A 31 -32.34 -12.12 -62.07
C ASN A 31 -30.94 -12.44 -61.51
N GLY A 32 -30.04 -11.46 -61.60
CA GLY A 32 -28.66 -11.59 -61.14
C GLY A 32 -28.52 -11.92 -59.65
N SER A 33 -29.43 -11.43 -58.81
CA SER A 33 -29.39 -11.69 -57.37
C SER A 33 -29.62 -13.17 -57.04
N GLU A 34 -30.59 -13.81 -57.71
CA GLU A 34 -30.88 -15.23 -57.52
C GLU A 34 -29.73 -16.11 -58.04
N ILE A 35 -29.17 -15.78 -59.21
CA ILE A 35 -28.01 -16.49 -59.77
C ILE A 35 -26.80 -16.35 -58.83
N THR A 36 -26.55 -15.14 -58.33
CA THR A 36 -25.44 -14.87 -57.41
C THR A 36 -25.58 -15.63 -56.11
N ARG A 37 -26.78 -15.67 -55.53
CA ARG A 37 -27.03 -16.44 -54.32
C ARG A 37 -26.76 -17.95 -54.49
N ARG A 38 -26.98 -18.49 -55.70
CA ARG A 38 -26.65 -19.90 -56.04
C ARG A 38 -25.16 -20.15 -56.25
N MET A 39 -24.35 -19.09 -56.41
CA MET A 39 -22.89 -19.21 -56.48
C MET A 39 -22.24 -19.32 -55.09
N TRP A 40 -22.95 -18.94 -54.02
CA TRP A 40 -22.41 -18.87 -52.66
C TRP A 40 -22.52 -20.22 -51.93
N ASN A 41 -21.75 -20.37 -50.85
CA ASN A 41 -21.71 -21.55 -49.97
C ASN A 41 -21.65 -22.89 -50.72
N ARG A 42 -20.67 -23.04 -51.60
CA ARG A 42 -20.51 -24.26 -52.39
C ARG A 42 -19.07 -24.54 -52.72
N THR A 43 -18.82 -25.77 -53.15
CA THR A 43 -17.51 -26.22 -53.61
C THR A 43 -17.66 -26.88 -54.98
N PHE A 44 -16.72 -26.61 -55.89
CA PHE A 44 -16.65 -27.20 -57.20
C PHE A 44 -15.19 -27.41 -57.63
N THR A 45 -14.98 -28.20 -58.67
CA THR A 45 -13.65 -28.44 -59.24
C THR A 45 -13.41 -27.50 -60.42
N GLY A 46 -12.38 -26.66 -60.30
CA GLY A 46 -11.91 -25.76 -61.35
C GLY A 46 -10.52 -26.15 -61.87
N ILE A 47 -9.95 -25.32 -62.75
CA ILE A 47 -8.58 -25.49 -63.25
C ILE A 47 -7.54 -25.19 -62.16
N THR A 48 -7.90 -24.36 -61.18
CA THR A 48 -7.05 -24.08 -60.01
C THR A 48 -7.19 -25.13 -58.89
N GLY A 49 -7.88 -26.25 -59.16
CA GLY A 49 -8.15 -27.30 -58.19
C GLY A 49 -9.53 -27.15 -57.55
N THR A 50 -9.62 -27.50 -56.27
CA THR A 50 -10.88 -27.36 -55.51
C THR A 50 -11.13 -25.89 -55.21
N VAL A 51 -12.28 -25.38 -55.62
CA VAL A 51 -12.71 -24.00 -55.37
C VAL A 51 -13.91 -24.02 -54.43
N SER A 52 -13.80 -23.31 -53.30
CA SER A 52 -14.89 -23.15 -52.34
C SER A 52 -15.25 -21.67 -52.22
N ILE A 53 -16.54 -21.37 -52.33
CA ILE A 53 -17.13 -20.06 -52.06
C ILE A 53 -17.87 -20.15 -50.73
N ASP A 54 -17.66 -19.20 -49.84
CA ASP A 54 -18.29 -19.16 -48.53
C ASP A 54 -19.71 -18.56 -48.56
N ASP A 55 -20.33 -18.45 -47.39
CA ASP A 55 -21.67 -17.88 -47.21
C ASP A 55 -21.75 -16.37 -47.54
N ASN A 56 -20.62 -15.67 -47.59
CA ASN A 56 -20.52 -14.25 -47.95
C ASN A 56 -20.27 -14.04 -49.45
N GLY A 57 -20.08 -15.13 -50.22
CA GLY A 57 -19.76 -15.06 -51.64
C GLY A 57 -18.28 -14.90 -51.94
N ASP A 58 -17.42 -15.05 -50.94
CA ASP A 58 -15.98 -14.93 -51.08
C ASP A 58 -15.32 -16.29 -51.31
N ARG A 59 -14.28 -16.32 -52.14
CA ARG A 59 -13.51 -17.55 -52.35
C ARG A 59 -12.62 -17.83 -51.15
N ASN A 60 -12.76 -19.03 -50.57
CA ASN A 60 -11.79 -19.56 -49.63
C ASN A 60 -10.45 -19.79 -50.33
N ALA A 61 -9.42 -19.08 -49.88
CA ALA A 61 -8.09 -19.17 -50.45
C ALA A 61 -7.27 -20.29 -49.81
N ASP A 62 -6.70 -21.15 -50.65
CA ASP A 62 -5.72 -22.14 -50.26
C ASP A 62 -4.31 -21.56 -50.44
N TYR A 63 -3.42 -21.84 -49.51
CA TYR A 63 -2.04 -21.35 -49.53
C TYR A 63 -1.04 -22.49 -49.37
N SER A 64 0.12 -22.34 -49.99
CA SER A 64 1.27 -23.22 -49.76
C SER A 64 2.35 -22.43 -49.03
N LEU A 65 2.89 -23.01 -47.96
CA LEU A 65 4.09 -22.51 -47.30
C LEU A 65 5.30 -23.11 -48.01
N LEU A 66 6.16 -22.22 -48.52
CA LEU A 66 7.39 -22.60 -49.17
C LEU A 66 8.57 -22.33 -48.24
N ASP A 67 9.46 -23.29 -48.14
CA ASP A 67 10.74 -23.16 -47.44
C ASP A 67 11.90 -23.34 -48.42
N MET A 68 12.99 -22.62 -48.17
CA MET A 68 14.17 -22.68 -49.03
C MET A 68 15.07 -23.82 -48.59
N ASP A 69 15.33 -24.76 -49.50
CA ASP A 69 16.32 -25.81 -49.26
C ASP A 69 17.73 -25.18 -49.15
N PRO A 70 18.42 -25.29 -48.01
CA PRO A 70 19.70 -24.61 -47.79
C PRO A 70 20.83 -25.13 -48.69
N LYS A 71 20.69 -26.34 -49.27
CA LYS A 71 21.71 -26.93 -50.15
C LYS A 71 21.51 -26.53 -51.61
N THR A 72 20.26 -26.43 -52.04
CA THR A 72 19.92 -26.18 -53.45
C THR A 72 19.48 -24.75 -53.72
N SER A 73 19.18 -23.97 -52.67
CA SER A 73 18.59 -22.62 -52.75
C SER A 73 17.27 -22.57 -53.52
N ILE A 74 16.57 -23.71 -53.63
CA ILE A 74 15.28 -23.82 -54.30
C ILE A 74 14.19 -23.88 -53.23
N PHE A 75 13.15 -23.10 -53.42
CA PHE A 75 11.95 -23.16 -52.60
C PHE A 75 11.13 -24.41 -52.89
N LYS A 76 10.75 -25.13 -51.83
CA LYS A 76 9.91 -26.33 -51.88
C LYS A 76 8.71 -26.12 -50.96
N VAL A 77 7.57 -26.70 -51.33
CA VAL A 77 6.38 -26.68 -50.49
C VAL A 77 6.61 -27.60 -49.30
N VAL A 78 6.45 -27.07 -48.09
CA VAL A 78 6.63 -27.81 -46.82
C VAL A 78 5.31 -28.00 -46.07
N ALA A 79 4.31 -27.17 -46.37
CA ALA A 79 2.97 -27.31 -45.83
C ALA A 79 1.94 -26.62 -46.72
N ASN A 80 0.69 -27.03 -46.57
CA ASN A 80 -0.46 -26.40 -47.22
C ASN A 80 -1.48 -25.97 -46.18
N TYR A 81 -2.13 -24.84 -46.42
CA TYR A 81 -3.29 -24.38 -45.69
C TYR A 81 -4.50 -24.46 -46.61
N PHE A 82 -5.51 -25.22 -46.18
CA PHE A 82 -6.77 -25.35 -46.91
C PHE A 82 -7.80 -24.39 -46.30
N GLY A 83 -8.23 -23.41 -47.09
CA GLY A 83 -9.12 -22.33 -46.64
C GLY A 83 -10.52 -22.82 -46.30
N ASN A 84 -11.03 -23.84 -47.01
CA ASN A 84 -12.36 -24.40 -46.78
C ASN A 84 -12.52 -25.05 -45.40
N ILE A 85 -11.50 -25.79 -44.94
CA ILE A 85 -11.47 -26.49 -43.64
C ILE A 85 -10.64 -25.74 -42.59
N LYS A 86 -10.05 -24.59 -42.96
CA LYS A 86 -9.19 -23.74 -42.14
C LYS A 86 -8.08 -24.50 -41.42
N LYS A 87 -7.43 -25.42 -42.14
CA LYS A 87 -6.46 -26.36 -41.54
C LYS A 87 -5.09 -26.26 -42.20
N TYR A 88 -4.07 -26.12 -41.37
CA TYR A 88 -2.67 -26.33 -41.73
C TYR A 88 -2.36 -27.83 -41.80
N GLN A 89 -1.76 -28.26 -42.90
CA GLN A 89 -1.33 -29.63 -43.14
C GLN A 89 0.13 -29.64 -43.60
N PRO A 90 1.06 -30.17 -42.78
CA PRO A 90 2.44 -30.34 -43.21
C PRO A 90 2.53 -31.40 -44.32
N VAL A 91 3.50 -31.24 -45.23
CA VAL A 91 3.81 -32.25 -46.23
C VAL A 91 4.56 -33.41 -45.55
N ASP A 92 4.12 -34.64 -45.81
CA ASP A 92 4.74 -35.82 -45.23
C ASP A 92 6.23 -35.91 -45.54
N ASN A 93 7.05 -36.25 -44.54
CA ASN A 93 8.50 -36.38 -44.63
C ASN A 93 9.26 -35.10 -45.02
N VAL A 94 8.65 -33.93 -44.88
CA VAL A 94 9.30 -32.63 -45.12
C VAL A 94 9.20 -31.77 -43.86
N SER A 95 10.34 -31.29 -43.37
CA SER A 95 10.42 -30.37 -42.22
C SER A 95 10.87 -28.99 -42.66
N ILE A 96 10.45 -27.95 -41.92
CA ILE A 96 10.90 -26.57 -42.11
C ILE A 96 12.35 -26.45 -41.62
N HIS A 97 13.21 -25.82 -42.41
CA HIS A 97 14.59 -25.54 -42.07
C HIS A 97 14.68 -24.23 -41.30
N TRP A 98 14.92 -24.32 -40.00
CA TRP A 98 15.14 -23.14 -39.17
C TRP A 98 16.61 -22.75 -39.13
N ALA A 99 16.85 -21.43 -39.18
CA ALA A 99 18.20 -20.89 -39.12
C ALA A 99 18.94 -21.30 -37.83
N GLY A 100 20.27 -21.46 -37.93
CA GLY A 100 21.11 -21.84 -36.79
C GLY A 100 21.06 -23.33 -36.43
N GLY A 101 20.59 -24.19 -37.34
CA GLY A 101 20.51 -25.64 -37.10
C GLY A 101 19.45 -26.03 -36.07
N ARG A 102 18.41 -25.20 -35.92
CA ARG A 102 17.30 -25.46 -35.01
C ARG A 102 16.35 -26.49 -35.62
N ASN A 103 15.82 -27.37 -34.77
CA ASN A 103 14.78 -28.33 -35.17
C ASN A 103 13.37 -27.74 -35.03
N GLU A 104 13.23 -26.64 -34.30
CA GLU A 104 11.95 -26.02 -33.97
C GLU A 104 11.96 -24.53 -34.34
N ALA A 105 10.75 -23.98 -34.50
CA ALA A 105 10.55 -22.58 -34.81
C ALA A 105 11.19 -21.69 -33.71
N PRO A 106 11.87 -20.59 -34.09
CA PRO A 106 12.30 -19.61 -33.11
C PRO A 106 11.09 -19.06 -32.37
N PRO A 107 11.23 -18.69 -31.08
CA PRO A 107 10.20 -17.96 -30.36
C PRO A 107 9.75 -16.72 -31.13
N ASP A 108 8.46 -16.42 -31.09
CA ASP A 108 7.85 -15.25 -31.71
C ASP A 108 8.28 -13.94 -31.03
N THR A 109 8.71 -14.02 -29.78
CA THR A 109 9.20 -12.90 -28.97
C THR A 109 10.56 -13.27 -28.35
N PRO A 110 11.55 -12.35 -28.36
CA PRO A 110 12.80 -12.55 -27.64
C PRO A 110 12.59 -12.75 -26.13
N GLU A 111 13.52 -13.41 -25.46
CA GLU A 111 13.44 -13.67 -24.01
C GLU A 111 13.25 -12.39 -23.17
N CYS A 112 13.94 -11.31 -23.56
CA CYS A 112 13.85 -10.01 -22.90
C CYS A 112 12.79 -9.05 -23.49
N GLY A 113 11.90 -9.54 -24.36
CA GLY A 113 11.00 -8.68 -25.13
C GLY A 113 11.75 -7.92 -26.24
N PHE A 114 10.99 -7.30 -27.15
CA PHE A 114 11.56 -6.55 -28.27
C PHE A 114 12.26 -5.25 -27.84
N ASP A 115 11.85 -4.70 -26.71
CA ASP A 115 12.32 -3.43 -26.13
C ASP A 115 13.25 -3.63 -24.93
N GLY A 116 13.58 -4.87 -24.56
CA GLY A 116 14.36 -5.16 -23.36
C GLY A 116 13.60 -4.98 -22.05
N SER A 117 12.30 -4.70 -22.05
CA SER A 117 11.51 -4.42 -20.84
C SER A 117 11.42 -5.60 -19.87
N LYS A 118 11.56 -6.84 -20.37
CA LYS A 118 11.54 -8.05 -19.53
C LYS A 118 12.93 -8.44 -19.01
N CYS A 119 13.98 -7.78 -19.50
CA CYS A 119 15.32 -7.99 -18.96
C CYS A 119 15.39 -7.38 -17.54
N PRO A 120 16.18 -7.99 -16.64
CA PRO A 120 16.54 -7.33 -15.39
C PRO A 120 17.14 -5.95 -15.70
N PRO A 121 16.83 -4.90 -14.91
CA PRO A 121 17.44 -3.59 -15.12
C PRO A 121 18.97 -3.73 -15.01
N GLU A 122 19.70 -3.13 -15.95
CA GLU A 122 21.17 -3.16 -15.99
C GLU A 122 21.80 -2.55 -14.74
N GLU A 123 21.09 -1.61 -14.12
CA GLU A 123 21.43 -1.02 -12.84
C GLU A 123 20.66 -1.78 -11.75
N PRO A 124 21.31 -2.63 -10.94
CA PRO A 124 20.68 -3.14 -9.72
C PRO A 124 20.23 -1.95 -8.87
N PHE A 125 19.08 -2.07 -8.18
CA PHE A 125 18.57 -1.02 -7.29
C PHE A 125 19.72 -0.33 -6.57
N PRO A 126 19.91 0.97 -6.77
CA PRO A 126 21.20 1.56 -6.45
C PRO A 126 21.39 1.50 -4.94
N LEU A 127 22.58 1.08 -4.50
CA LEU A 127 22.89 0.70 -3.12
C LEU A 127 22.46 1.78 -2.09
N TYR A 128 22.45 3.05 -2.51
CA TYR A 128 21.97 4.17 -1.70
C TYR A 128 20.51 4.04 -1.28
N VAL A 129 19.62 3.46 -2.12
CA VAL A 129 18.20 3.26 -1.80
C VAL A 129 18.05 2.31 -0.62
N ILE A 130 18.81 1.20 -0.62
CA ILE A 130 18.81 0.22 0.47
C ILE A 130 19.36 0.87 1.74
N VAL A 131 20.47 1.62 1.65
CA VAL A 131 21.07 2.32 2.79
C VAL A 131 20.11 3.34 3.41
N ILE A 132 19.38 4.12 2.59
CA ILE A 132 18.39 5.10 3.07
C ILE A 132 17.25 4.40 3.81
N ILE A 133 16.72 3.30 3.27
CA ILE A 133 15.65 2.53 3.91
C ILE A 133 16.10 1.98 5.26
N VAL A 134 17.29 1.37 5.32
CA VAL A 134 17.84 0.80 6.55
C VAL A 134 18.10 1.89 7.60
N LEU A 135 18.73 3.00 7.20
CA LEU A 135 19.01 4.12 8.10
C LEU A 135 17.71 4.75 8.62
N GLY A 136 16.70 4.91 7.75
CA GLY A 136 15.38 5.40 8.13
C GLY A 136 14.68 4.51 9.16
N ALA A 137 14.73 3.19 8.97
CA ALA A 137 14.18 2.23 9.92
C ALA A 137 14.88 2.29 11.29
N VAL A 138 16.21 2.41 11.31
CA VAL A 138 17.00 2.55 12.54
C VAL A 138 16.64 3.85 13.28
N ILE A 139 16.53 4.98 12.57
CA ILE A 139 16.14 6.26 13.18
C ILE A 139 14.76 6.16 13.80
N ILE A 140 13.79 5.57 13.10
CA ILE A 140 12.42 5.37 13.63
C ILE A 140 12.46 4.50 14.90
N ALA A 141 13.21 3.40 14.89
CA ALA A 141 13.36 2.54 16.07
C ALA A 141 13.96 3.29 17.27
N VAL A 142 15.00 4.10 17.03
CA VAL A 142 15.63 4.94 18.08
C VAL A 142 14.64 5.95 18.64
N LEU A 143 13.84 6.61 17.79
CA LEU A 143 12.83 7.57 18.22
C LEU A 143 11.74 6.91 19.07
N ILE A 144 11.29 5.71 18.69
CA ILE A 144 10.32 4.93 19.46
C ILE A 144 10.89 4.58 20.85
N ILE A 145 12.12 4.06 20.90
CA ILE A 145 12.79 3.71 22.16
C ILE A 145 12.96 4.95 23.04
N ALA A 146 13.45 6.06 22.46
CA ALA A 146 13.62 7.32 23.18
C ALA A 146 12.29 7.86 23.74
N PHE A 147 11.20 7.75 22.99
CA PHE A 147 9.86 8.12 23.44
C PHE A 147 9.42 7.28 24.65
N PHE A 148 9.61 5.96 24.61
CA PHE A 148 9.28 5.08 25.73
C PHE A 148 10.13 5.37 26.97
N VAL A 149 11.44 5.58 26.80
CA VAL A 149 12.36 5.95 27.89
C VAL A 149 11.98 7.30 28.49
N TYR A 150 11.70 8.31 27.66
CA TYR A 150 11.25 9.62 28.12
C TYR A 150 9.96 9.50 28.94
N ARG A 151 8.97 8.74 28.44
CA ARG A 151 7.72 8.50 29.16
C ARG A 151 7.96 7.82 30.51
N HIS A 152 8.87 6.83 30.55
CA HIS A 152 9.22 6.13 31.78
C HIS A 152 9.88 7.07 32.81
N ILE A 153 10.89 7.84 32.39
CA ILE A 153 11.60 8.79 33.27
C ILE A 153 10.64 9.87 33.77
N ARG A 154 9.76 10.40 32.92
CA ARG A 154 8.78 11.40 33.33
C ARG A 154 7.82 10.86 34.38
N LEU A 155 7.34 9.62 34.23
CA LEU A 155 6.48 8.97 35.23
C LEU A 155 7.22 8.73 36.56
N GLU A 156 8.47 8.26 36.51
CA GLU A 156 9.28 8.08 37.73
C GLU A 156 9.59 9.43 38.42
N ALA A 157 9.88 10.49 37.65
CA ALA A 157 10.10 11.83 38.19
C ALA A 157 8.84 12.40 38.85
N GLU A 158 7.68 12.21 38.21
CA GLU A 158 6.39 12.58 38.76
C GLU A 158 6.05 11.79 40.04
N LEU A 159 6.46 10.52 40.15
CA LEU A 159 6.26 9.69 41.36
C LEU A 159 7.24 10.03 42.50
N ALA A 160 8.46 10.44 42.16
CA ALA A 160 9.49 10.82 43.14
C ALA A 160 9.20 12.17 43.82
N GLU A 161 8.24 12.94 43.32
CA GLU A 161 7.84 14.21 43.89
C GLU A 161 7.07 14.01 45.22
N MET A 162 7.81 13.91 46.32
CA MET A 162 7.28 13.74 47.67
C MET A 162 6.78 15.06 48.30
N ASN A 163 6.24 15.99 47.49
CA ASN A 163 5.77 17.30 47.97
C ASN A 163 4.55 17.22 48.90
N TRP A 164 3.84 16.09 48.88
CA TRP A 164 2.74 15.76 49.81
C TRP A 164 3.22 15.36 51.21
N ARG A 165 4.50 14.97 51.37
CA ARG A 165 5.05 14.50 52.64
C ARG A 165 5.49 15.67 53.49
N VAL A 166 4.69 15.99 54.50
CA VAL A 166 5.03 17.00 55.51
C VAL A 166 5.80 16.34 56.66
N ARG A 167 6.96 16.87 57.05
CA ARG A 167 7.69 16.41 58.23
C ARG A 167 7.05 16.97 59.49
N TRP A 168 6.97 16.17 60.55
CA TRP A 168 6.33 16.57 61.82
C TRP A 168 7.00 17.79 62.47
N GLU A 169 8.31 17.93 62.30
CA GLU A 169 9.10 19.09 62.76
C GLU A 169 8.74 20.42 62.08
N ASP A 170 8.18 20.38 60.88
CA ASP A 170 7.78 21.59 60.15
C ASP A 170 6.41 22.14 60.62
N ILE A 171 5.71 21.38 61.47
CA ILE A 171 4.42 21.78 62.04
C ILE A 171 4.65 22.50 63.36
N LEU A 172 4.26 23.77 63.40
CA LEU A 172 4.40 24.61 64.58
C LEU A 172 3.12 24.56 65.42
N PHE A 173 3.28 24.26 66.70
CA PHE A 173 2.21 24.20 67.69
C PHE A 173 2.35 25.36 68.67
N GLY A 174 1.27 26.11 68.90
CA GLY A 174 1.21 27.21 69.86
C GLY A 174 0.90 28.59 69.27
N SER A 175 0.65 29.57 70.15
CA SER A 175 0.24 30.92 69.78
C SER A 175 1.33 31.67 68.99
N PRO A 176 0.99 32.33 67.86
CA PRO A 176 1.94 33.07 67.02
C PRO A 176 2.84 34.07 67.74
N GLY A 177 2.38 34.64 68.87
CA GLY A 177 3.04 35.76 69.54
C GLY A 177 4.27 35.43 70.39
N LYS A 178 4.54 34.17 70.74
CA LYS A 178 5.70 33.80 71.59
C LYS A 178 6.84 33.08 70.85
N ASN A 179 6.62 32.70 69.59
CA ASN A 179 7.60 31.96 68.80
C ASN A 179 8.20 32.84 67.70
N LYS A 180 9.41 33.39 67.95
CA LYS A 180 10.22 34.16 66.97
C LYS A 180 10.50 33.43 65.64
N LYS A 181 10.23 32.12 65.56
CA LYS A 181 10.34 31.33 64.32
C LYS A 181 9.19 31.57 63.34
N LEU A 182 8.00 31.98 63.82
CA LEU A 182 6.82 32.13 62.95
C LEU A 182 6.80 33.48 62.19
N GLU A 183 7.31 34.56 62.78
CA GLU A 183 7.48 35.86 62.10
C GLU A 183 8.42 35.80 60.87
N ARG A 184 9.29 34.79 60.79
CA ARG A 184 10.29 34.66 59.73
C ARG A 184 9.85 33.84 58.52
N GLN A 185 8.64 33.26 58.52
CA GLN A 185 8.12 32.47 57.40
C GLN A 185 7.27 33.28 56.41
N GLY A 186 7.56 34.57 56.23
CA GLY A 186 7.09 35.37 55.09
C GLY A 186 8.23 35.61 54.11
N SER A 187 8.04 35.28 52.83
CA SER A 187 9.01 35.53 51.76
C SER A 187 9.24 37.03 51.59
N ARG A 188 10.32 37.60 52.14
CA ARG A 188 10.73 38.99 51.86
C ARG A 188 11.58 39.04 50.60
N LEU A 189 10.97 38.87 49.45
CA LEU A 189 11.55 39.30 48.17
C LEU A 189 10.88 40.62 47.77
N SER A 190 11.27 41.69 48.47
CA SER A 190 11.04 43.05 47.97
C SER A 190 12.36 43.57 47.41
N LEU A 191 12.37 43.89 46.11
CA LEU A 191 13.45 44.64 45.47
C LEU A 191 13.79 45.88 46.30
N ASN A 192 15.07 46.06 46.61
CA ASN A 192 15.59 47.20 47.37
C ASN A 192 15.16 48.54 46.75
N ARG A 193 14.14 49.19 47.30
CA ARG A 193 13.98 50.64 47.24
C ARG A 193 14.17 51.20 48.64
N LYS A 194 15.20 52.04 48.80
CA LYS A 194 15.44 52.83 50.02
C LYS A 194 14.16 53.61 50.36
N GLY A 195 13.59 53.37 51.55
CA GLY A 195 12.61 54.27 52.17
C GLY A 195 11.20 53.76 52.48
N SER A 196 10.94 52.45 52.60
CA SER A 196 9.60 51.97 53.04
C SER A 196 9.63 51.37 54.46
N TYR A 197 8.68 51.78 55.29
CA TYR A 197 8.42 51.21 56.61
C TYR A 197 7.84 49.80 56.49
N ASN A 198 8.21 48.91 57.42
CA ASN A 198 7.68 47.54 57.48
C ASN A 198 6.17 47.55 57.68
N SER A 199 5.42 46.93 56.76
CA SER A 199 4.03 46.55 57.00
C SER A 199 3.98 45.26 57.82
N SER A 200 3.37 45.33 59.00
CA SER A 200 3.04 44.15 59.79
C SER A 200 1.78 43.47 59.22
N CYS A 201 1.85 42.16 59.02
CA CYS A 201 0.70 41.33 58.67
C CYS A 201 -0.40 41.42 59.73
N SER A 202 -1.65 41.65 59.30
CA SER A 202 -2.84 41.61 60.15
C SER A 202 -2.99 40.23 60.80
N GLY A 203 -3.14 40.20 62.13
CA GLY A 203 -3.23 39.00 62.95
C GLY A 203 -4.60 38.31 62.95
N ASP A 204 -5.33 38.30 61.83
CA ASP A 204 -6.66 37.68 61.74
C ASP A 204 -6.57 36.19 61.39
N THR A 205 -5.71 35.46 62.09
CA THR A 205 -5.67 33.99 62.03
C THR A 205 -6.26 33.42 63.30
N ILE A 206 -7.19 32.46 63.12
CA ILE A 206 -8.01 31.81 64.15
C ILE A 206 -7.19 31.28 65.35
N ALA A 207 -5.87 31.12 65.24
CA ALA A 207 -5.03 30.73 66.37
C ALA A 207 -4.54 31.88 67.28
N ALA A 208 -4.64 33.15 66.89
CA ALA A 208 -4.47 34.27 67.82
C ALA A 208 -5.58 34.28 68.88
N HIS A 209 -6.76 33.73 68.54
CA HIS A 209 -7.88 33.54 69.45
C HIS A 209 -7.75 32.31 70.36
N LEU A 210 -6.66 31.53 70.31
CA LEU A 210 -6.42 30.41 71.24
C LEU A 210 -6.22 30.86 72.69
N ASN A 211 -6.01 32.16 72.92
CA ASN A 211 -5.77 32.72 74.26
C ASN A 211 -6.99 33.46 74.83
N ASP A 212 -8.09 33.55 74.07
CA ASP A 212 -9.33 34.20 74.52
C ASP A 212 -10.39 33.11 74.73
N GLY A 213 -10.76 32.89 75.99
CA GLY A 213 -11.30 31.63 76.50
C GLY A 213 -12.74 31.27 76.13
N ASN A 214 -13.21 31.50 74.90
CA ASN A 214 -14.63 31.33 74.58
C ASN A 214 -15.01 30.64 73.24
N ARG A 215 -14.16 29.81 72.63
CA ARG A 215 -14.57 28.91 71.52
C ARG A 215 -13.95 27.51 71.63
N GLN A 216 -14.80 26.48 71.53
CA GLN A 216 -14.40 25.07 71.61
C GLN A 216 -13.95 24.54 70.23
N LEU A 217 -12.71 24.06 70.14
CA LEU A 217 -12.15 23.39 68.96
C LEU A 217 -12.23 21.87 69.14
N TYR A 218 -12.78 21.15 68.14
CA TYR A 218 -13.00 19.70 68.18
C TYR A 218 -11.88 18.85 67.54
N THR A 219 -10.85 19.50 66.96
CA THR A 219 -9.72 18.80 66.33
C THR A 219 -8.40 19.49 66.64
N LYS A 220 -7.31 18.72 66.70
CA LYS A 220 -5.97 19.26 66.88
C LYS A 220 -5.55 20.01 65.63
N THR A 221 -5.14 21.28 65.77
CA THR A 221 -4.67 22.13 64.67
C THR A 221 -3.19 22.51 64.85
N GLY A 222 -2.52 22.83 63.75
CA GLY A 222 -1.13 23.31 63.74
C GLY A 222 -0.89 24.29 62.58
N TYR A 223 0.28 24.92 62.57
CA TYR A 223 0.70 25.80 61.47
C TYR A 223 1.74 25.12 60.60
N TYR A 224 1.53 25.13 59.28
CA TYR A 224 2.50 24.69 58.29
C TYR A 224 2.57 25.70 57.14
N LYS A 225 3.75 26.28 56.88
CA LYS A 225 3.99 27.30 55.84
C LYS A 225 2.95 28.44 55.82
N GLY A 226 2.53 28.92 57.01
CA GLY A 226 1.55 29.99 57.16
C GLY A 226 0.08 29.58 57.04
N ALA A 227 -0.23 28.33 56.66
CA ALA A 227 -1.58 27.80 56.64
C ALA A 227 -1.91 27.01 57.92
N ILE A 228 -3.17 27.06 58.36
CA ILE A 228 -3.68 26.24 59.46
C ILE A 228 -4.01 24.84 58.91
N VAL A 229 -3.44 23.81 59.52
CA VAL A 229 -3.67 22.40 59.16
C VAL A 229 -4.39 21.66 60.27
N ALA A 230 -5.30 20.75 59.91
CA ALA A 230 -5.96 19.84 60.84
C ALA A 230 -5.18 18.53 60.95
N ILE A 231 -5.00 18.03 62.17
CA ILE A 231 -4.17 16.86 62.45
C ILE A 231 -5.05 15.77 63.04
N LYS A 232 -5.14 14.65 62.32
CA LYS A 232 -5.83 13.44 62.75
C LYS A 232 -4.80 12.34 63.01
N PRO A 233 -4.63 11.87 64.26
CA PRO A 233 -3.77 10.73 64.52
C PRO A 233 -4.40 9.47 63.90
N VAL A 234 -3.56 8.63 63.31
CA VAL A 234 -3.94 7.32 62.80
C VAL A 234 -3.18 6.29 63.63
N ASP A 235 -3.89 5.30 64.17
CA ASP A 235 -3.29 4.25 65.00
C ASP A 235 -2.59 3.21 64.11
N ARG A 236 -1.37 3.53 63.67
CA ARG A 236 -0.48 2.62 62.95
C ARG A 236 0.96 2.81 63.43
N GLY A 237 1.59 1.71 63.87
CA GLY A 237 2.95 1.72 64.42
C GLY A 237 4.05 2.02 63.39
N CYS A 238 3.82 1.76 62.10
CA CYS A 238 4.74 2.14 61.02
C CYS A 238 3.98 2.21 59.69
N ALA A 239 4.32 3.17 58.83
CA ALA A 239 3.79 3.27 57.47
C ALA A 239 4.95 3.20 56.48
N THR A 240 5.03 2.11 55.70
CA THR A 240 6.00 1.96 54.60
C THR A 240 5.38 2.45 53.30
N ILE A 241 6.05 3.38 52.63
CA ILE A 241 5.59 3.97 51.38
C ILE A 241 6.11 3.10 50.22
N HIS A 242 5.23 2.31 49.61
CA HIS A 242 5.53 1.52 48.41
C HIS A 242 4.92 2.17 47.14
N LYS A 243 5.48 1.87 45.96
CA LYS A 243 5.00 2.39 44.65
C LYS A 243 3.47 2.35 44.44
N PRO A 244 2.72 1.26 44.76
CA PRO A 244 1.26 1.26 44.61
C PRO A 244 0.55 2.28 45.52
N LEU A 245 1.06 2.51 46.74
CA LEU A 245 0.50 3.51 47.66
C LEU A 245 0.77 4.95 47.18
N LEU A 246 1.93 5.20 46.54
CA LEU A 246 2.23 6.50 45.94
C LEU A 246 1.31 6.83 44.76
N LEU A 247 0.97 5.82 43.94
CA LEU A 247 0.02 5.96 42.85
C LEU A 247 -1.39 6.27 43.37
N GLU A 248 -1.79 5.68 44.50
CA GLU A 248 -3.08 5.91 45.14
C GLU A 248 -3.18 7.30 45.79
N ILE A 249 -2.12 7.78 46.45
CA ILE A 249 -2.06 9.12 47.07
C ILE A 249 -2.06 10.24 46.02
N LYS A 250 -1.52 9.97 44.82
CA LYS A 250 -1.44 10.97 43.74
C LYS A 250 -2.71 11.01 42.85
N ARG A 251 -3.60 10.02 42.95
CA ARG A 251 -4.86 9.97 42.20
C ARG A 251 -5.88 10.96 42.76
#